data_AF-A0A415UIF6-F1
#
_entry.id   AF-A0A415UIF6-F1
#
_cell.length_a   1.000
_cell.length_b   1.000
_cell.length_c   1.000
_cell.angle_alpha   90.00
_cell.angle_beta   90.00
_cell.angle_gamma   90.00
#
_symmetry.space_group_name_H-M   'P 1'
#
loop_
_entity.id
_entity.type
_entity.pdbx_description
1 polymer ?
#
loop_
_entity_poly.entity_id
_entity_poly.type
_entity_poly.pdbx_seq_one_letter_code
_entity_poly.pdbx_strand_id
1 'polypeptide(L)'
;MENEKNKNTNNFKIIPSVKEVKYLKKAIQSDNPCIQLTGVHIGNLQQLSHICHQAGKTVIVNHELVDGLGKDRIAFQMLKKLYHVDGIIGSSITKLHMMKGLNVKVIYRITLMDSISVDNALRTINEVKFDAIELRPYYHAIEFLPTFKKAWDGEYYVAGFVNTEEKLKKCKEAGFSGAMTSTVELWNKKFEK
;
A
#
# COMPACT_ATOMS: atom_id res chain seq x y z
N MET A 1 27.80 24.36 12.81
CA MET A 1 28.07 23.22 11.90
C MET A 1 27.05 22.14 12.23
N GLU A 2 25.81 22.34 11.79
CA GLU A 2 24.74 21.35 11.92
C GLU A 2 24.73 20.52 10.65
N ASN A 3 24.79 19.19 10.80
CA ASN A 3 24.13 18.23 9.92
C ASN A 3 24.20 16.86 10.58
N GLU A 4 23.40 16.70 11.64
CA GLU A 4 22.91 15.39 12.06
C GLU A 4 22.05 14.84 10.93
N LYS A 5 22.66 14.06 10.04
CA LYS A 5 21.93 13.14 9.18
C LYS A 5 21.31 12.07 10.08
N ASN A 6 20.11 12.34 10.58
CA ASN A 6 19.14 11.32 10.99
C ASN A 6 18.89 10.40 9.79
N LYS A 7 19.76 9.39 9.60
CA LYS A 7 19.48 8.26 8.71
C LYS A 7 18.38 7.45 9.38
N ASN A 8 17.16 7.82 9.03
CA ASN A 8 15.91 7.16 9.36
C ASN A 8 16.11 5.64 9.34
N THR A 9 16.04 5.00 10.52
CA THR A 9 16.03 3.55 10.62
C THR A 9 14.70 3.06 10.05
N ASN A 10 14.65 2.88 8.74
CA ASN A 10 13.42 2.52 8.05
C ASN A 10 13.08 1.07 8.42
N ASN A 11 12.20 0.89 9.40
CA ASN A 11 11.75 -0.42 9.82
C ASN A 11 10.88 -0.99 8.69
N PHE A 12 11.39 -1.98 7.96
CA PHE A 12 10.71 -2.59 6.82
C PHE A 12 9.37 -3.19 7.26
N LYS A 13 8.27 -2.70 6.69
CA LYS A 13 6.89 -3.08 7.09
C LYS A 13 6.35 -4.21 6.21
N ILE A 14 5.73 -5.23 6.80
CA ILE A 14 5.05 -6.30 6.04
C ILE A 14 3.55 -6.11 6.18
N ILE A 15 2.92 -5.40 5.25
CA ILE A 15 1.48 -5.12 5.32
C ILE A 15 0.70 -6.37 4.91
N PRO A 16 -0.14 -6.95 5.79
CA PRO A 16 -1.01 -8.07 5.44
C PRO A 16 -2.04 -7.66 4.40
N SER A 17 -2.05 -8.33 3.25
CA SER A 17 -3.05 -8.17 2.20
C SER A 17 -4.11 -9.28 2.31
N VAL A 18 -5.21 -8.96 2.98
CA VAL A 18 -6.29 -9.90 3.29
C VAL A 18 -7.23 -10.01 2.09
N LYS A 19 -7.06 -11.09 1.32
CA LYS A 19 -7.92 -11.44 0.17
C LYS A 19 -9.17 -12.21 0.58
N GLU A 20 -9.08 -13.02 1.63
CA GLU A 20 -10.20 -13.81 2.14
C GLU A 20 -10.44 -13.47 3.61
N VAL A 21 -11.70 -13.19 3.95
CA VAL A 21 -12.12 -12.78 5.30
C VAL A 21 -11.70 -13.78 6.38
N LYS A 22 -11.62 -15.08 6.05
CA LYS A 22 -11.15 -16.14 6.96
C LYS A 22 -9.75 -15.86 7.56
N TYR A 23 -8.91 -15.10 6.86
CA TYR A 23 -7.58 -14.74 7.32
C TYR A 23 -7.51 -13.43 8.13
N LEU A 24 -8.63 -12.69 8.26
CA LEU A 24 -8.65 -11.43 9.00
C LEU A 24 -8.19 -11.60 10.45
N LYS A 25 -8.65 -12.67 11.12
CA LYS A 25 -8.25 -12.98 12.51
C LYS A 25 -6.73 -13.10 12.65
N LYS A 26 -6.06 -13.72 11.68
CA LYS A 26 -4.60 -13.86 11.68
C LYS A 26 -3.90 -12.54 11.37
N ALA A 27 -4.48 -11.69 10.51
CA ALA A 27 -3.91 -10.39 10.18
C ALA A 27 -3.94 -9.42 11.37
N ILE A 28 -5.07 -9.34 12.09
CA ILE A 28 -5.20 -8.43 13.26
C ILE A 28 -4.32 -8.85 14.44
N GLN A 29 -3.92 -10.13 14.51
CA GLN A 29 -2.97 -10.65 15.49
C GLN A 29 -1.50 -10.39 15.12
N SER A 30 -1.21 -9.96 13.89
CA SER A 30 0.16 -9.62 13.51
C SER A 30 0.67 -8.35 14.21
N ASP A 31 1.97 -8.19 14.35
CA ASP A 31 2.58 -6.97 14.91
C ASP A 31 2.46 -5.75 13.98
N ASN A 32 1.98 -5.92 12.75
CA ASN A 32 1.89 -4.83 11.78
C ASN A 32 0.78 -3.85 12.18
N PRO A 33 1.04 -2.52 12.14
CA PRO A 33 0.04 -1.52 12.52
C PRO A 33 -1.02 -1.28 11.42
N CYS A 34 -0.80 -1.80 10.21
CA CYS A 34 -1.64 -1.55 9.05
C CYS A 34 -2.03 -2.86 8.35
N ILE A 35 -3.28 -2.97 7.90
CA ILE A 35 -3.82 -4.09 7.13
C ILE A 35 -4.41 -3.56 5.83
N GLN A 36 -4.11 -4.24 4.73
CA GLN A 36 -4.75 -4.02 3.45
C GLN A 36 -5.92 -5.00 3.28
N LEU A 37 -7.14 -4.49 3.16
CA LEU A 37 -8.31 -5.30 2.78
C LEU A 37 -8.47 -5.28 1.26
N THR A 38 -8.48 -6.45 0.62
CA THR A 38 -8.51 -6.59 -0.86
C THR A 38 -9.76 -7.28 -1.38
N GLY A 39 -10.24 -8.35 -0.72
CA GLY A 39 -11.45 -9.07 -1.13
C GLY A 39 -12.68 -8.57 -0.38
N VAL A 40 -13.03 -7.30 -0.57
CA VAL A 40 -14.10 -6.62 0.16
C VAL A 40 -15.12 -6.00 -0.79
N HIS A 41 -16.32 -5.83 -0.28
CA HIS A 41 -17.43 -5.21 -0.99
C HIS A 41 -18.14 -4.20 -0.09
N ILE A 42 -18.96 -3.34 -0.67
CA ILE A 42 -19.68 -2.28 0.08
C ILE A 42 -20.49 -2.83 1.27
N GLY A 43 -21.03 -4.04 1.15
CA GLY A 43 -21.81 -4.69 2.21
C GLY A 43 -21.02 -5.22 3.42
N ASN A 44 -19.70 -5.42 3.32
CA ASN A 44 -18.89 -5.96 4.44
C ASN A 44 -17.77 -5.02 4.91
N LEU A 45 -17.37 -4.05 4.08
CA LEU A 45 -16.19 -3.22 4.35
C LEU A 45 -16.29 -2.47 5.68
N GLN A 46 -17.47 -1.94 6.04
CA GLN A 46 -17.65 -1.23 7.31
C GLN A 46 -17.32 -2.11 8.53
N GLN A 47 -17.90 -3.31 8.56
CA GLN A 47 -17.69 -4.26 9.66
C GLN A 47 -16.24 -4.72 9.73
N LEU A 48 -15.64 -5.06 8.59
CA LEU A 48 -14.24 -5.52 8.54
C LEU A 48 -13.27 -4.41 8.98
N SER A 49 -13.52 -3.16 8.55
CA SER A 49 -12.72 -2.02 9.00
C SER A 49 -12.85 -1.81 10.50
N HIS A 50 -14.07 -1.89 11.04
CA HIS A 50 -14.31 -1.75 12.48
C HIS A 50 -13.55 -2.80 13.30
N ILE A 51 -13.55 -4.07 12.86
CA ILE A 51 -12.79 -5.15 13.52
C ILE A 51 -11.29 -4.84 13.53
N CYS A 52 -10.73 -4.35 12.42
CA CYS A 52 -9.33 -3.92 12.36
C CYS A 52 -9.04 -2.80 13.37
N HIS A 53 -9.89 -1.77 13.43
CA HIS A 53 -9.70 -0.63 14.34
C HIS A 53 -9.81 -1.04 15.81
N GLN A 54 -10.74 -1.94 16.16
CA GLN A 54 -10.84 -2.49 17.52
C GLN A 54 -9.56 -3.23 17.94
N ALA A 55 -8.83 -3.82 16.98
CA ALA A 55 -7.52 -4.43 17.21
C ALA A 55 -6.35 -3.42 17.12
N GLY A 56 -6.63 -2.11 17.05
CA GLY A 56 -5.63 -1.05 16.95
C GLY A 56 -4.92 -0.98 15.59
N LYS A 57 -5.53 -1.51 14.52
CA LYS A 57 -4.95 -1.55 13.17
C LYS A 57 -5.56 -0.47 12.28
N THR A 58 -4.73 0.23 11.52
CA THR A 58 -5.20 1.08 10.42
C THR A 58 -5.55 0.25 9.19
N VAL A 59 -6.51 0.71 8.40
CA VAL A 59 -7.05 0.00 7.26
C VAL A 59 -6.75 0.74 5.96
N ILE A 60 -6.16 0.03 5.00
CA ILE A 60 -6.02 0.51 3.63
C ILE A 60 -6.79 -0.40 2.66
N VAL A 61 -7.33 0.20 1.60
CA VAL A 61 -8.05 -0.55 0.55
C VAL A 61 -7.59 -0.11 -0.83
N ASN A 62 -7.59 -1.03 -1.79
CA ASN A 62 -7.57 -0.62 -3.19
C ASN A 62 -9.00 -0.28 -3.62
N HIS A 63 -9.29 0.99 -3.86
CA HIS A 63 -10.66 1.43 -4.16
C HIS A 63 -11.20 0.83 -5.48
N GLU A 64 -10.32 0.42 -6.38
CA GLU A 64 -10.69 -0.20 -7.67
C GLU A 64 -11.07 -1.67 -7.51
N LEU A 65 -10.79 -2.25 -6.34
CA LEU A 65 -11.09 -3.65 -5.98
C LEU A 65 -12.19 -3.77 -4.91
N VAL A 66 -12.84 -2.67 -4.51
CA VAL A 66 -14.00 -2.73 -3.62
C VAL A 66 -15.25 -2.98 -4.45
N ASP A 67 -15.80 -4.19 -4.37
CA ASP A 67 -16.96 -4.56 -5.19
C ASP A 67 -18.20 -3.73 -4.80
N GLY A 68 -18.91 -3.24 -5.82
CA GLY A 68 -20.08 -2.38 -5.67
C GLY A 68 -19.76 -0.91 -5.35
N LEU A 69 -18.50 -0.52 -5.22
CA LEU A 69 -18.14 0.88 -4.98
C LEU A 69 -18.25 1.71 -6.28
N GLY A 70 -18.89 2.87 -6.18
CA GLY A 70 -18.94 3.85 -7.26
C GLY A 70 -17.56 4.44 -7.61
N LYS A 71 -17.51 5.22 -8.70
CA LYS A 71 -16.28 5.86 -9.20
C LYS A 71 -16.28 7.37 -9.07
N ASP A 72 -17.23 7.91 -8.32
CA ASP A 72 -17.42 9.35 -8.11
C ASP A 72 -16.90 9.82 -6.75
N ARG A 73 -16.97 11.13 -6.53
CA ARG A 73 -16.52 11.77 -5.28
C ARG A 73 -17.32 11.30 -4.06
N ILE A 74 -18.60 10.95 -4.21
CA ILE A 74 -19.44 10.47 -3.11
C ILE A 74 -18.92 9.10 -2.65
N ALA A 75 -18.66 8.19 -3.58
CA ALA A 75 -18.07 6.88 -3.28
C ALA A 75 -16.75 7.01 -2.51
N PHE A 76 -15.90 7.96 -2.88
CA PHE A 76 -14.64 8.21 -2.16
C PHE A 76 -14.85 8.85 -0.78
N GLN A 77 -15.85 9.71 -0.62
CA GLN A 77 -16.25 10.21 0.70
C GLN A 77 -16.78 9.08 1.60
N MET A 78 -17.51 8.11 1.05
CA MET A 78 -17.98 6.95 1.80
C MET A 78 -16.81 6.13 2.35
N LEU A 79 -15.74 5.92 1.57
CA LEU A 79 -14.52 5.26 2.05
C LEU A 79 -14.01 5.85 3.37
N LYS A 80 -13.92 7.18 3.47
CA LYS A 80 -13.49 7.82 4.72
C LYS A 80 -14.58 7.87 5.78
N LYS A 81 -15.77 8.37 5.44
CA LYS A 81 -16.79 8.78 6.41
C LYS A 81 -17.62 7.62 6.94
N LEU A 82 -17.97 6.67 6.06
CA LEU A 82 -18.84 5.54 6.38
C LEU A 82 -18.01 4.30 6.72
N TYR A 83 -16.99 4.02 5.90
CA TYR A 83 -16.18 2.82 6.00
C TYR A 83 -14.92 3.01 6.86
N HIS A 84 -14.63 4.24 7.29
CA HIS A 84 -13.49 4.58 8.15
C HIS A 84 -12.12 4.15 7.61
N VAL A 85 -11.98 4.03 6.29
CA VAL A 85 -10.69 3.69 5.65
C VAL A 85 -9.66 4.79 5.94
N ASP A 86 -8.46 4.37 6.33
CA ASP A 86 -7.35 5.26 6.70
C ASP A 86 -6.45 5.59 5.51
N GLY A 87 -6.39 4.71 4.52
CA GLY A 87 -5.65 4.93 3.28
C GLY A 87 -6.24 4.23 2.07
N ILE A 88 -6.04 4.84 0.91
CA ILE A 88 -6.59 4.39 -0.36
C ILE A 88 -5.45 4.16 -1.34
N ILE A 89 -5.47 2.98 -1.95
CA ILE A 89 -4.59 2.58 -3.04
C ILE A 89 -5.38 2.68 -4.35
N GLY A 90 -4.77 3.22 -5.42
CA GLY A 90 -5.38 3.26 -6.74
C GLY A 90 -4.37 3.49 -7.85
N SER A 91 -4.72 3.14 -9.08
CA SER A 91 -3.87 3.37 -10.26
C SER A 91 -4.29 4.60 -11.08
N SER A 92 -5.52 5.09 -10.90
CA SER A 92 -6.03 6.26 -11.61
C SER A 92 -5.69 7.55 -10.87
N ILE A 93 -4.77 8.31 -11.45
CA ILE A 93 -4.31 9.61 -10.97
C ILE A 93 -5.46 10.60 -10.77
N THR A 94 -6.37 10.67 -11.73
CA THR A 94 -7.57 11.51 -11.66
C THR A 94 -8.43 11.17 -10.44
N LYS A 95 -8.64 9.87 -10.15
CA LYS A 95 -9.42 9.45 -8.98
C LYS A 95 -8.68 9.69 -7.67
N LEU A 96 -7.38 9.44 -7.62
CA LEU A 96 -6.54 9.75 -6.44
C LEU A 96 -6.57 11.25 -6.14
N HIS A 97 -6.57 12.10 -7.16
CA HIS A 97 -6.76 13.55 -7.01
C HIS A 97 -8.10 13.91 -6.36
N MET A 98 -9.20 13.21 -6.69
CA MET A 98 -10.50 13.45 -6.06
C MET A 98 -10.53 13.10 -4.57
N MET A 99 -9.62 12.24 -4.11
CA MET A 99 -9.48 11.84 -2.71
C MET A 99 -8.61 12.81 -1.90
N LYS A 100 -7.91 13.73 -2.57
CA LYS A 100 -7.11 14.76 -1.92
C LYS A 100 -8.00 15.62 -1.00
N GLY A 101 -7.55 15.83 0.23
CA GLY A 101 -8.29 16.59 1.23
C GLY A 101 -9.34 15.80 2.02
N LEU A 102 -9.51 14.50 1.76
CA LEU A 102 -10.39 13.64 2.58
C LEU A 102 -9.73 13.13 3.88
N ASN A 103 -8.55 13.65 4.24
CA ASN A 103 -7.77 13.18 5.40
C ASN A 103 -7.58 11.65 5.42
N VAL A 104 -7.20 11.12 4.26
CA VAL A 104 -6.83 9.72 4.00
C VAL A 104 -5.44 9.71 3.40
N LYS A 105 -4.67 8.65 3.68
CA LYS A 105 -3.43 8.42 2.94
C LYS A 105 -3.75 8.03 1.51
N VAL A 106 -3.02 8.57 0.55
CA VAL A 106 -3.18 8.30 -0.88
C VAL A 106 -1.93 7.56 -1.37
N ILE A 107 -2.12 6.33 -1.82
CA ILE A 107 -1.05 5.44 -2.30
C ILE A 107 -1.23 5.22 -3.80
N TYR A 108 -0.24 5.64 -4.59
CA TYR A 108 -0.26 5.44 -6.03
C TYR A 108 0.28 4.07 -6.39
N ARG A 109 -0.58 3.23 -6.95
CA ARG A 109 -0.23 1.91 -7.47
C ARG A 109 0.26 2.02 -8.90
N ILE A 110 1.48 1.57 -9.15
CA ILE A 110 2.08 1.47 -10.47
C ILE A 110 2.32 0.00 -10.82
N THR A 111 1.82 -0.41 -11.98
CA THR A 111 2.09 -1.74 -12.54
C THR A 111 3.11 -1.62 -13.65
N LEU A 112 4.29 -2.20 -13.44
CA LEU A 112 5.42 -2.25 -14.36
C LEU A 112 5.18 -3.40 -15.34
N MET A 113 4.52 -3.08 -16.45
CA MET A 113 4.13 -4.03 -17.49
C MET A 113 5.11 -4.01 -18.66
N ASP A 114 5.46 -2.80 -19.11
CA ASP A 114 6.33 -2.52 -20.24
C ASP A 114 6.98 -1.12 -20.08
N SER A 115 7.81 -0.72 -21.04
CA SER A 115 8.47 0.60 -21.02
C SER A 115 7.46 1.76 -21.04
N ILE A 116 6.35 1.63 -21.76
CA ILE A 116 5.30 2.66 -21.84
C ILE A 116 4.70 2.90 -20.46
N SER A 117 4.42 1.85 -19.70
CA SER A 117 3.90 1.93 -18.34
C SER A 117 4.87 2.64 -17.38
N VAL A 118 6.18 2.40 -17.54
CA VAL A 118 7.23 3.02 -16.74
C VAL A 118 7.33 4.52 -17.07
N ASP A 119 7.43 4.87 -18.35
CA ASP A 119 7.55 6.25 -18.81
C ASP A 119 6.36 7.09 -18.37
N ASN A 120 5.14 6.56 -18.51
CA ASN A 120 3.92 7.25 -18.07
C ASN A 120 3.90 7.44 -16.55
N ALA A 121 4.29 6.42 -15.79
CA ALA A 121 4.34 6.52 -14.34
C ALA A 121 5.35 7.57 -13.87
N LEU A 122 6.56 7.60 -14.46
CA LEU A 122 7.60 8.58 -14.13
C LEU A 122 7.18 10.01 -14.44
N ARG A 123 6.47 10.24 -15.55
CA ARG A 123 5.91 11.57 -15.87
C ARG A 123 4.90 12.02 -14.81
N THR A 124 4.05 11.10 -14.37
CA THR A 124 2.91 11.46 -13.52
C THR A 124 3.25 11.57 -12.03
N ILE A 125 4.35 10.96 -11.60
CA ILE A 125 4.76 10.93 -10.19
C ILE A 125 4.90 12.33 -9.55
N ASN A 126 5.19 13.35 -10.36
CA ASN A 126 5.34 14.72 -9.88
C ASN A 126 4.04 15.55 -9.92
N GLU A 127 2.95 15.02 -10.48
CA GLU A 127 1.70 15.78 -10.67
C GLU A 127 0.83 15.80 -9.41
N VAL A 128 0.84 14.72 -8.64
CA VAL A 128 0.02 14.57 -7.42
C VAL A 128 0.91 14.43 -6.20
N LYS A 129 0.48 15.04 -5.09
CA LYS A 129 1.06 14.75 -3.79
C LYS A 129 0.52 13.41 -3.28
N PHE A 130 1.31 12.35 -3.43
CA PHE A 130 1.05 11.05 -2.83
C PHE A 130 1.74 10.92 -1.47
N ASP A 131 1.22 10.04 -0.61
CA ASP A 131 1.88 9.68 0.65
C ASP A 131 2.86 8.51 0.46
N ALA A 132 2.59 7.63 -0.50
CA ALA A 132 3.44 6.50 -0.86
C ALA A 132 3.18 6.03 -2.29
N ILE A 133 4.09 5.22 -2.82
CA ILE A 133 3.94 4.50 -4.08
C ILE A 133 3.98 2.99 -3.81
N GLU A 134 3.08 2.25 -4.46
CA GLU A 134 3.12 0.79 -4.52
C GLU A 134 3.60 0.34 -5.90
N LEU A 135 4.78 -0.28 -5.99
CA LEU A 135 5.33 -0.85 -7.22
C LEU A 135 5.02 -2.35 -7.32
N ARG A 136 4.62 -2.80 -8.51
CA ARG A 136 4.37 -4.22 -8.81
C ARG A 136 4.65 -4.55 -10.28
N PRO A 137 4.93 -5.81 -10.63
CA PRO A 137 5.19 -6.93 -9.73
C PRO A 137 6.56 -6.84 -9.07
N TYR A 138 6.78 -7.62 -8.00
CA TYR A 138 8.06 -7.76 -7.30
C TYR A 138 9.28 -7.80 -8.23
N TYR A 139 9.25 -8.68 -9.25
CA TYR A 139 10.40 -8.94 -10.11
C TYR A 139 10.91 -7.67 -10.80
N HIS A 140 10.02 -6.88 -11.40
CA HIS A 140 10.39 -5.60 -12.02
C HIS A 140 10.55 -4.50 -10.99
N ALA A 141 9.79 -4.52 -9.89
CA ALA A 141 9.88 -3.49 -8.85
C ALA A 141 11.29 -3.41 -8.24
N ILE A 142 11.94 -4.55 -7.99
CA ILE A 142 13.33 -4.61 -7.49
C ILE A 142 14.28 -3.85 -8.42
N GLU A 143 14.19 -4.10 -9.72
CA GLU A 143 15.08 -3.50 -10.73
C GLU A 143 14.81 -2.00 -10.93
N PHE A 144 13.54 -1.59 -10.98
CA PHE A 144 13.17 -0.22 -11.31
C PHE A 144 13.16 0.74 -10.12
N LEU A 145 13.22 0.25 -8.88
CA LEU A 145 13.18 1.10 -7.68
C LEU A 145 14.19 2.27 -7.72
N PRO A 146 15.48 2.09 -8.11
CA PRO A 146 16.43 3.20 -8.18
C PRO A 146 16.02 4.29 -9.16
N THR A 147 15.41 3.92 -10.29
CA THR A 147 14.90 4.88 -11.28
C THR A 147 13.74 5.69 -10.70
N PHE A 148 12.81 5.03 -10.02
CA PHE A 148 11.69 5.70 -9.36
C PHE A 148 12.14 6.63 -8.23
N LYS A 149 13.06 6.18 -7.37
CA LYS A 149 13.59 7.00 -6.27
C LYS A 149 14.33 8.25 -6.74
N LYS A 150 14.97 8.20 -7.91
CA LYS A 150 15.57 9.41 -8.53
C LYS A 150 14.49 10.41 -8.96
N ALA A 151 13.33 9.94 -9.40
CA ALA A 151 12.22 10.80 -9.80
C ALA A 151 11.42 11.33 -8.61
N TRP A 152 11.30 10.56 -7.52
CA TRP A 152 10.60 10.97 -6.30
C TRP A 152 11.16 10.28 -5.06
N ASP A 153 11.62 11.09 -4.09
CA ASP A 153 12.24 10.60 -2.86
C ASP A 153 11.20 10.41 -1.74
N GLY A 154 10.33 9.41 -1.90
CA GLY A 154 9.29 9.10 -0.91
C GLY A 154 9.21 7.61 -0.52
N GLU A 155 8.13 7.22 0.16
CA GLU A 155 7.95 5.84 0.59
C GLU A 155 7.51 4.93 -0.58
N TYR A 156 8.27 3.85 -0.79
CA TYR A 156 7.93 2.82 -1.76
C TYR A 156 7.59 1.51 -1.05
N TYR A 157 6.44 0.95 -1.42
CA TYR A 157 6.04 -0.40 -1.04
C TYR A 157 6.07 -1.29 -2.28
N VAL A 158 6.47 -2.54 -2.11
CA VAL A 158 6.44 -3.54 -3.18
C VAL A 158 5.29 -4.51 -2.98
N ALA A 159 4.63 -4.89 -4.06
CA ALA A 159 3.55 -5.85 -4.04
C ALA A 159 3.55 -6.74 -5.29
N GLY A 160 2.76 -7.82 -5.24
CA GLY A 160 2.65 -8.79 -6.33
C GLY A 160 3.83 -9.77 -6.36
N PHE A 161 3.55 -11.06 -6.22
CA PHE A 161 4.53 -12.16 -6.20
C PHE A 161 5.61 -12.08 -5.09
N VAL A 162 5.40 -11.29 -4.03
CA VAL A 162 6.20 -11.32 -2.80
C VAL A 162 5.72 -12.47 -1.91
N ASN A 163 6.16 -13.70 -2.21
CA ASN A 163 5.63 -14.93 -1.63
C ASN A 163 6.67 -15.83 -0.94
N THR A 164 7.89 -15.33 -0.75
CA THR A 164 8.92 -16.03 0.03
C THR A 164 9.65 -15.05 0.95
N GLU A 165 10.26 -15.57 2.01
CA GLU A 165 11.09 -14.80 2.93
C GLU A 165 12.32 -14.21 2.24
N GLU A 166 12.95 -14.96 1.33
CA GLU A 166 14.06 -14.47 0.52
C GLU A 166 13.68 -13.23 -0.31
N LYS A 167 12.48 -13.23 -0.91
CA LYS A 167 11.99 -12.07 -1.66
C LYS A 167 11.78 -10.86 -0.75
N LEU A 168 11.22 -11.05 0.45
CA LEU A 168 11.09 -9.96 1.41
C LEU A 168 12.44 -9.38 1.84
N LYS A 169 13.44 -10.24 2.06
CA LYS A 169 14.81 -9.82 2.36
C LYS A 169 15.38 -8.96 1.24
N LYS A 170 15.24 -9.41 -0.02
CA LYS A 170 15.65 -8.64 -1.22
C LYS A 170 14.93 -7.29 -1.30
N CYS A 171 13.64 -7.23 -0.96
CA CYS A 171 12.89 -5.96 -0.91
C CYS A 171 13.47 -4.98 0.13
N LYS A 172 13.79 -5.48 1.33
CA LYS A 172 14.41 -4.69 2.39
C LYS A 172 15.78 -4.18 1.95
N GLU A 173 16.62 -5.05 1.41
CA GLU A 173 17.97 -4.72 0.92
C GLU A 173 17.95 -3.70 -0.24
N ALA A 174 16.99 -3.81 -1.16
CA ALA A 174 16.80 -2.84 -2.24
C ALA A 174 16.36 -1.45 -1.73
N GLY A 175 15.88 -1.37 -0.48
CA GLY A 175 15.50 -0.11 0.16
C GLY A 175 14.02 0.25 0.01
N PHE A 176 13.12 -0.73 -0.18
CA PHE A 176 11.69 -0.50 -0.02
C PHE A 176 11.36 -0.17 1.45
N SER A 177 10.34 0.67 1.67
CA SER A 177 9.78 0.94 3.01
C SER A 177 9.01 -0.27 3.56
N GLY A 178 8.53 -1.15 2.68
CA GLY A 178 7.83 -2.36 3.07
C GLY A 178 7.32 -3.17 1.89
N ALA A 179 6.66 -4.27 2.18
CA ALA A 179 5.97 -5.10 1.20
C ALA A 179 4.50 -5.32 1.58
N MET A 180 3.63 -5.36 0.59
CA MET A 180 2.23 -5.78 0.74
C MET A 180 2.09 -7.19 0.17
N THR A 181 1.73 -8.16 0.99
CA THR A 181 1.66 -9.57 0.58
C THR A 181 0.41 -10.28 1.11
N SER A 182 -0.17 -11.14 0.27
CA SER A 182 -1.26 -12.03 0.66
C SER A 182 -0.77 -13.40 1.16
N THR A 183 0.55 -13.62 1.23
CA THR A 183 1.13 -14.86 1.77
C THR A 183 1.11 -14.80 3.29
N VAL A 184 0.16 -15.53 3.88
CA VAL A 184 -0.21 -15.48 5.29
C VAL A 184 0.94 -15.88 6.22
N GLU A 185 1.83 -16.76 5.75
CA GLU A 185 3.01 -17.26 6.47
C GLU A 185 4.07 -16.16 6.66
N LEU A 186 4.02 -15.10 5.87
CA LEU A 186 5.02 -14.03 5.89
C LEU A 186 4.70 -12.88 6.84
N TRP A 187 3.43 -12.72 7.27
CA TRP A 187 2.97 -11.52 7.99
C TRP A 187 3.67 -11.26 9.33
N ASN A 188 4.20 -12.31 9.97
CA ASN A 188 4.88 -12.22 11.26
C ASN A 188 6.42 -12.34 11.14
N LYS A 189 6.96 -12.33 9.92
CA LYS A 189 8.40 -12.39 9.71
C LYS A 189 9.05 -11.11 10.22
N LYS A 190 10.13 -11.26 10.99
CA LYS A 190 10.91 -10.15 11.51
C LYS A 190 12.28 -10.19 10.83
N PHE A 191 12.70 -9.06 10.29
CA PHE A 191 14.04 -8.90 9.74
C PHE A 191 14.87 -8.14 10.76
N GLU A 192 15.81 -8.84 11.41
CA GLU A 192 16.77 -8.21 12.32
C GLU A 192 17.57 -7.09 11.60
N LYS A 193 18.10 -6.16 12.40
CA LYS A 193 18.85 -5.00 11.91
C LYS A 193 20.18 -5.41 11.31
#